data_AF-A0A9P2ZQI4-F1
#
_entry.id   AF-A0A9P2ZQI4-F1
#
_cell.length_a   1.000
_cell.length_b   1.000
_cell.length_c   1.000
_cell.angle_alpha   90.00
_cell.angle_beta   90.00
_cell.angle_gamma   90.00
#
_symmetry.space_group_name_H-M   'P 1'
#
loop_
_entity.id
_entity.type
_entity.pdbx_description
1 polymer ?
#
loop_
_entity_poly.entity_id
_entity_poly.type
_entity_poly.pdbx_seq_one_letter_code
_entity_poly.pdbx_strand_id
1 'polypeptide(L)'
;MHVTGFRDPFLAPWTAMDALRQSKPTLYGLISGGIHDSGPRTFLYAVDPTNLASWTYLHPLVEDIPPNFVPSEKWAGDFGVNWECTGFVTLTDDRGHVRECVVSGAEGGMERPWVTKYHASRPKAARRTPRYQNWCFGRLGKRDDEQVRLSVEMAGLVDWGIFYAASLLVAEDGRNMLWGWIIEEDLDEAELARKGWTGCLGLPREIFLATITGVVGALASPLESIGSVELEKDSDGSNTVITFGHRPIREFTALRGQTLFDLPPGPLQPMVSCLQSAPMAYEIQAVMGISDDTDSISFYLRHDDDMSIHTSIVFRPKDETITIDRSHSTNRQDINVSPEVGSHTLFRIQHTSPPQGVLEPLRLRVFLDHDLIEVFANDRFALSTRVYTDKEARGLSLGVQGKATVEELRAWKIGELG
;
A
#
# COMPACT_ATOMS: atom_id res chain seq x y z
N MET A 1 -20.85 -26.79 -2.90
CA MET A 1 -20.19 -25.50 -3.17
C MET A 1 -18.96 -25.78 -4.02
N HIS A 2 -18.83 -25.16 -5.19
CA HIS A 2 -17.66 -25.34 -6.06
C HIS A 2 -16.66 -24.23 -5.73
N VAL A 3 -15.68 -24.57 -4.89
CA VAL A 3 -14.69 -23.60 -4.39
C VAL A 3 -13.60 -23.35 -5.44
N THR A 4 -13.19 -22.09 -5.60
CA THR A 4 -12.06 -21.70 -6.48
C THR A 4 -10.71 -21.89 -5.80
N GLY A 5 -10.69 -21.83 -4.46
CA GLY A 5 -9.53 -22.00 -3.62
C GLY A 5 -9.95 -22.42 -2.21
N PHE A 6 -9.05 -23.11 -1.51
CA PHE A 6 -9.23 -23.52 -0.12
C PHE A 6 -7.85 -23.72 0.52
N ARG A 7 -7.19 -22.61 0.89
CA ARG A 7 -5.78 -22.57 1.30
C ARG A 7 -5.49 -21.46 2.31
N ASP A 8 -4.22 -21.30 2.67
CA ASP A 8 -3.67 -20.21 3.48
C ASP A 8 -4.38 -20.01 4.83
N PRO A 9 -4.35 -21.01 5.72
CA PRO A 9 -4.98 -20.90 7.02
C PRO A 9 -4.37 -19.78 7.86
N PHE A 10 -5.19 -18.81 8.25
CA PHE A 10 -4.85 -17.82 9.28
C PHE A 10 -5.58 -18.16 10.58
N LEU A 11 -4.91 -18.07 11.72
CA LEU A 11 -5.45 -18.43 13.02
C LEU A 11 -5.08 -17.37 14.06
N ALA A 12 -6.07 -16.76 14.70
CA ALA A 12 -5.86 -15.80 15.78
C ALA A 12 -7.06 -15.76 16.76
N PRO A 13 -6.87 -15.26 17.99
CA PRO A 13 -7.98 -14.88 18.86
C PRO A 13 -8.78 -13.71 18.24
N TRP A 14 -10.08 -13.64 18.47
CA TRP A 14 -10.92 -12.53 17.99
C TRP A 14 -11.99 -12.15 19.01
N THR A 15 -11.64 -11.25 19.92
CA THR A 15 -12.50 -10.87 21.06
C THR A 15 -13.87 -10.33 20.63
N ALA A 16 -13.92 -9.51 19.58
CA ALA A 16 -15.19 -8.98 19.06
C ALA A 16 -16.09 -10.10 18.50
N MET A 17 -15.50 -11.11 17.84
CA MET A 17 -16.23 -12.28 17.36
C MET A 17 -16.73 -13.15 18.51
N ASP A 18 -15.92 -13.34 19.56
CA ASP A 18 -16.35 -14.06 20.77
C ASP A 18 -17.54 -13.37 21.44
N ALA A 19 -17.49 -12.04 21.59
CA ALA A 19 -18.61 -11.26 22.13
C ALA A 19 -19.87 -11.40 21.26
N LEU A 20 -19.73 -11.33 19.93
CA LEU A 20 -20.84 -11.46 19.00
C LEU A 20 -21.47 -12.86 19.03
N ARG A 21 -20.65 -13.90 19.14
CA ARG A 21 -21.09 -15.30 19.20
C ARG A 21 -21.50 -15.75 20.60
N GLN A 22 -21.23 -14.93 21.62
CA GLN A 22 -21.38 -15.30 23.04
C GLN A 22 -20.62 -16.59 23.38
N SER A 23 -19.45 -16.79 22.77
CA SER A 23 -18.60 -17.96 22.99
C SER A 23 -17.61 -17.73 24.13
N LYS A 24 -17.08 -18.84 24.67
CA LYS A 24 -15.86 -18.80 25.47
C LYS A 24 -14.69 -18.35 24.58
N PRO A 25 -13.58 -17.83 25.16
CA PRO A 25 -12.38 -17.50 24.40
C PRO A 25 -11.97 -18.63 23.45
N THR A 26 -11.95 -18.34 22.15
CA THR A 26 -11.76 -19.30 21.06
C THR A 26 -10.75 -18.74 20.05
N LEU A 27 -10.11 -19.61 19.26
CA LEU A 27 -9.35 -19.17 18.10
C LEU A 27 -10.24 -19.20 16.84
N TYR A 28 -10.12 -18.18 16.00
CA TYR A 28 -10.83 -18.12 14.74
C TYR A 28 -9.87 -18.39 13.60
N GLY A 29 -10.26 -19.37 12.78
CA GLY A 29 -9.55 -19.77 11.60
C GLY A 29 -10.19 -19.16 10.35
N LEU A 30 -9.38 -18.58 9.48
CA LEU A 30 -9.79 -18.21 8.12
C LEU A 30 -9.08 -19.11 7.11
N ILE A 31 -9.84 -19.72 6.21
CA ILE A 31 -9.30 -20.38 5.01
C ILE A 31 -9.65 -19.51 3.81
N SER A 32 -8.63 -19.09 3.07
CA SER A 32 -8.77 -18.23 1.88
C SER A 32 -9.27 -19.00 0.66
N GLY A 33 -10.11 -18.35 -0.12
CA GLY A 33 -10.62 -18.92 -1.36
C GLY A 33 -11.69 -18.08 -2.04
N GLY A 34 -12.69 -18.78 -2.56
CA GLY A 34 -13.78 -18.19 -3.33
C GLY A 34 -14.76 -19.26 -3.75
N ILE A 35 -15.88 -18.81 -4.30
CA ILE A 35 -16.93 -19.67 -4.82
C ILE A 35 -17.14 -19.28 -6.28
N HIS A 36 -17.10 -20.30 -7.16
CA HIS A 36 -17.29 -20.10 -8.59
C HIS A 36 -18.57 -19.29 -8.86
N ASP A 37 -18.48 -18.31 -9.76
CA ASP A 37 -19.55 -17.36 -10.14
C ASP A 37 -20.10 -16.45 -9.02
N SER A 38 -19.67 -16.64 -7.76
CA SER A 38 -20.16 -15.87 -6.61
C SER A 38 -19.13 -14.90 -6.05
N GLY A 39 -17.85 -15.10 -6.38
CA GLY A 39 -16.75 -14.19 -6.04
C GLY A 39 -15.84 -14.73 -4.93
N PRO A 40 -14.91 -13.88 -4.46
CA PRO A 40 -13.93 -14.26 -3.45
C PRO A 40 -14.60 -14.48 -2.09
N ARG A 41 -14.07 -15.42 -1.30
CA ARG A 41 -14.59 -15.77 0.02
C ARG A 41 -13.44 -16.06 0.96
N THR A 42 -13.70 -15.88 2.25
CA THR A 42 -12.89 -16.50 3.29
C THR A 42 -13.79 -17.32 4.20
N PHE A 43 -13.42 -18.58 4.44
CA PHE A 43 -14.23 -19.55 5.16
C PHE A 43 -13.86 -19.49 6.65
N LEU A 44 -14.84 -19.18 7.49
CA LEU A 44 -14.66 -18.98 8.92
C LEU A 44 -14.80 -20.30 9.69
N TYR A 45 -13.88 -20.53 10.61
CA TYR A 45 -13.85 -21.66 11.52
C TYR A 45 -13.71 -21.18 12.97
N ALA A 46 -14.33 -21.89 13.90
CA ALA A 46 -14.00 -21.83 15.31
C ALA A 46 -13.06 -23.00 15.65
N VAL A 47 -11.98 -22.72 16.35
CA VAL A 47 -10.91 -23.68 16.67
C VAL A 47 -10.66 -23.71 18.16
N ASP A 48 -10.68 -24.90 18.74
CA ASP A 48 -10.45 -25.09 20.18
C ASP A 48 -8.99 -24.75 20.53
N PRO A 49 -8.74 -23.75 21.40
CA PRO A 49 -7.37 -23.37 21.79
C PRO A 49 -6.64 -24.49 22.55
N THR A 50 -7.36 -25.48 23.10
CA THR A 50 -6.79 -26.64 23.80
C THR A 50 -6.62 -27.86 22.90
N ASN A 51 -7.19 -27.84 21.69
CA ASN A 51 -7.09 -28.91 20.71
C ASN A 51 -7.09 -28.33 19.28
N LEU A 52 -5.91 -27.92 18.79
CA LEU A 52 -5.73 -27.29 17.48
C LEU A 52 -6.07 -28.19 16.27
N ALA A 53 -6.37 -29.47 16.49
CA ALA A 53 -6.90 -30.36 15.45
C ALA A 53 -8.44 -30.25 15.31
N SER A 54 -9.14 -29.64 16.26
CA SER A 54 -10.59 -29.51 16.26
C SER A 54 -11.04 -28.20 15.62
N TRP A 55 -11.41 -28.28 14.33
CA TRP A 55 -11.91 -27.15 13.54
C TRP A 55 -13.40 -27.32 13.28
N THR A 56 -14.20 -26.39 13.79
CA THR A 56 -15.63 -26.32 13.50
C THR A 56 -15.87 -25.28 12.42
N TYR A 57 -16.23 -25.74 11.22
CA TYR A 57 -16.66 -24.84 10.16
C TYR A 57 -17.92 -24.08 10.58
N LEU A 58 -17.94 -22.77 10.35
CA LEU A 58 -19.11 -21.93 10.58
C LEU A 58 -19.82 -21.67 9.25
N HIS A 59 -19.23 -20.81 8.42
CA HIS A 59 -19.75 -20.35 7.12
C HIS A 59 -18.72 -19.39 6.50
N PRO A 60 -18.90 -18.86 5.29
CA PRO A 60 -18.07 -17.75 4.81
C PRO A 60 -18.20 -16.51 5.72
N LEU A 61 -17.10 -15.82 6.00
CA LEU A 61 -17.10 -14.58 6.80
C LEU A 61 -17.75 -13.42 6.04
N VAL A 62 -17.47 -13.34 4.74
CA VAL A 62 -17.93 -12.28 3.84
C VAL A 62 -18.64 -12.94 2.66
N GLU A 63 -19.82 -12.45 2.28
CA GLU A 63 -20.67 -13.10 1.26
C GLU A 63 -21.20 -12.16 0.19
N ASP A 64 -21.19 -10.84 0.45
CA ASP A 64 -21.75 -9.76 -0.36
C ASP A 64 -20.76 -9.17 -1.36
N ILE A 65 -19.66 -9.87 -1.62
CA ILE A 65 -18.62 -9.46 -2.57
C ILE A 65 -18.72 -10.31 -3.84
N PRO A 66 -19.23 -9.77 -4.95
CA PRO A 66 -19.26 -10.46 -6.24
C PRO A 66 -17.84 -10.57 -6.85
N PRO A 67 -17.66 -11.40 -7.89
CA PRO A 67 -16.41 -11.43 -8.67
C PRO A 67 -16.06 -10.04 -9.20
N ASN A 68 -14.79 -9.67 -9.10
CA ASN A 68 -14.24 -8.41 -9.58
C ASN A 68 -14.92 -7.15 -9.02
N PHE A 69 -15.39 -7.23 -7.78
CA PHE A 69 -15.93 -6.07 -7.07
C PHE A 69 -14.85 -5.00 -6.90
N VAL A 70 -15.17 -3.76 -7.25
CA VAL A 70 -14.31 -2.59 -7.08
C VAL A 70 -15.02 -1.62 -6.13
N PRO A 71 -14.62 -1.53 -4.86
CA PRO A 71 -15.30 -0.67 -3.88
C PRO A 71 -15.24 0.82 -4.22
N SER A 72 -14.16 1.25 -4.87
CA SER A 72 -13.94 2.61 -5.35
C SER A 72 -13.00 2.59 -6.55
N GLU A 73 -13.42 3.19 -7.66
CA GLU A 73 -12.61 3.22 -8.89
C GLU A 73 -11.26 3.92 -8.71
N LYS A 74 -11.21 4.94 -7.84
CA LYS A 74 -9.99 5.73 -7.60
C LYS A 74 -9.24 5.28 -6.35
N TRP A 75 -9.93 4.88 -5.28
CA TRP A 75 -9.32 4.75 -3.94
C TRP A 75 -9.12 3.31 -3.46
N ALA A 76 -9.63 2.32 -4.21
CA ALA A 76 -9.51 0.92 -3.87
C ALA A 76 -9.08 0.07 -5.08
N GLY A 77 -8.78 -1.20 -4.83
CA GLY A 77 -8.44 -2.18 -5.85
C GLY A 77 -9.60 -3.12 -6.18
N ASP A 78 -9.39 -3.92 -7.22
CA ASP A 78 -10.25 -5.04 -7.59
C ASP A 78 -10.09 -6.18 -6.57
N PHE A 79 -11.21 -6.70 -6.07
CA PHE A 79 -11.22 -7.78 -5.08
C PHE A 79 -11.06 -9.18 -5.68
N GLY A 80 -10.88 -9.27 -6.99
CA GLY A 80 -10.61 -10.48 -7.73
C GLY A 80 -11.80 -11.44 -7.74
N VAL A 81 -11.50 -12.70 -8.04
CA VAL A 81 -12.47 -13.80 -8.02
C VAL A 81 -12.20 -14.79 -6.89
N ASN A 82 -10.99 -14.75 -6.32
CA ASN A 82 -10.55 -15.61 -5.23
C ASN A 82 -9.59 -14.81 -4.33
N TRP A 83 -9.69 -15.01 -3.02
CA TRP A 83 -8.77 -14.45 -2.03
C TRP A 83 -7.70 -15.44 -1.61
N GLU A 84 -6.55 -14.89 -1.22
CA GLU A 84 -5.35 -15.59 -0.76
C GLU A 84 -4.79 -14.89 0.48
N CYS A 85 -4.06 -15.63 1.32
CA CYS A 85 -3.39 -15.11 2.52
C CYS A 85 -4.27 -14.17 3.37
N THR A 86 -5.53 -14.55 3.57
CA THR A 86 -6.52 -13.70 4.25
C THR A 86 -6.32 -13.80 5.75
N GLY A 87 -6.10 -12.66 6.40
CA GLY A 87 -6.06 -12.57 7.86
C GLY A 87 -6.96 -11.45 8.37
N PHE A 88 -7.22 -11.48 9.67
CA PHE A 88 -7.96 -10.42 10.36
C PHE A 88 -7.15 -9.84 11.51
N VAL A 89 -7.44 -8.60 11.86
CA VAL A 89 -6.86 -7.89 12.99
C VAL A 89 -7.82 -6.82 13.48
N THR A 90 -7.94 -6.67 14.80
CA THR A 90 -8.63 -5.55 15.42
C THR A 90 -7.64 -4.40 15.60
N LEU A 91 -7.90 -3.26 14.98
CA LEU A 91 -7.07 -2.06 15.10
C LEU A 91 -7.75 -1.04 16.02
N THR A 92 -6.97 -0.39 16.86
CA THR A 92 -7.44 0.60 17.82
C THR A 92 -6.53 1.82 17.78
N ASP A 93 -7.12 3.02 17.79
CA ASP A 93 -6.36 4.27 17.92
C ASP A 93 -6.29 4.74 19.39
N ASP A 94 -5.55 5.81 19.63
CA ASP A 94 -5.40 6.42 20.96
C ASP A 94 -6.64 7.19 21.45
N ARG A 95 -7.66 7.34 20.59
CA ARG A 95 -8.93 8.01 20.88
C ARG A 95 -10.06 7.02 21.18
N GLY A 96 -9.79 5.72 21.11
CA GLY A 96 -10.74 4.65 21.40
C GLY A 96 -11.59 4.20 20.21
N HIS A 97 -11.29 4.66 18.99
CA HIS A 97 -11.88 4.09 17.79
C HIS A 97 -11.33 2.67 17.61
N VAL A 98 -12.21 1.75 17.23
CA VAL A 98 -11.89 0.35 16.98
C VAL A 98 -12.45 -0.05 15.63
N ARG A 99 -11.64 -0.70 14.79
CA ARG A 99 -12.08 -1.27 13.51
C ARG A 99 -11.62 -2.71 13.37
N GLU A 100 -12.52 -3.55 12.88
CA GLU A 100 -12.16 -4.90 12.46
C GLU A 100 -11.65 -4.84 11.02
N CYS A 101 -10.41 -5.25 10.83
CA CYS A 101 -9.72 -5.19 9.56
C CYS A 101 -9.52 -6.61 9.00
N VAL A 102 -9.77 -6.77 7.71
CA VAL A 102 -9.36 -7.94 6.93
C VAL A 102 -8.32 -7.50 5.92
N VAL A 103 -7.24 -8.26 5.80
CA VAL A 103 -6.20 -8.07 4.77
C VAL A 103 -6.17 -9.33 3.92
N SER A 104 -6.15 -9.17 2.59
CA SER A 104 -6.23 -10.30 1.66
C SER A 104 -5.53 -10.01 0.34
N GLY A 105 -4.80 -10.98 -0.19
CA GLY A 105 -4.47 -11.01 -1.61
C GLY A 105 -5.71 -11.36 -2.43
N ALA A 106 -5.90 -10.71 -3.57
CA ALA A 106 -6.93 -11.02 -4.55
C ALA A 106 -6.31 -11.43 -5.89
N GLU A 107 -6.68 -12.62 -6.37
CA GLU A 107 -6.30 -13.14 -7.68
C GLU A 107 -7.46 -13.07 -8.68
N GLY A 108 -7.13 -13.09 -9.97
CA GLY A 108 -8.10 -12.97 -11.06
C GLY A 108 -8.74 -11.59 -11.14
N GLY A 109 -8.04 -10.56 -10.65
CA GLY A 109 -8.45 -9.17 -10.82
C GLY A 109 -8.36 -8.72 -12.28
N MET A 110 -9.07 -7.66 -12.62
CA MET A 110 -9.01 -7.06 -13.96
C MET A 110 -7.67 -6.34 -14.15
N GLU A 111 -7.09 -6.47 -15.35
CA GLU A 111 -5.89 -5.71 -15.70
C GLU A 111 -6.21 -4.21 -15.78
N ARG A 112 -5.33 -3.37 -15.22
CA ARG A 112 -5.54 -1.93 -15.21
C ARG A 112 -5.52 -1.39 -16.65
N PRO A 113 -6.41 -0.44 -17.04
CA PRO A 113 -6.54 -0.03 -18.44
C PRO A 113 -5.26 0.50 -19.11
N TRP A 114 -4.38 1.17 -18.35
CA TRP A 114 -3.10 1.64 -18.88
C TRP A 114 -2.08 0.52 -19.10
N VAL A 115 -2.13 -0.55 -18.30
CA VAL A 115 -1.28 -1.74 -18.46
C VAL A 115 -1.68 -2.52 -19.72
N THR A 116 -2.98 -2.65 -19.98
CA THR A 116 -3.49 -3.24 -21.23
C THR A 116 -3.02 -2.45 -22.46
N LYS A 117 -3.12 -1.11 -22.42
CA LYS A 117 -2.62 -0.24 -23.50
C LYS A 117 -1.10 -0.36 -23.68
N TYR A 118 -0.36 -0.46 -22.58
CA TYR A 118 1.09 -0.66 -22.58
C TYR A 118 1.47 -1.97 -23.28
N HIS A 119 0.81 -3.09 -22.97
CA HIS A 119 1.14 -4.37 -23.59
C HIS A 119 0.75 -4.45 -25.07
N ALA A 120 -0.23 -3.66 -25.51
CA ALA A 120 -0.54 -3.52 -26.93
C ALA A 120 0.62 -2.88 -27.72
N SER A 121 1.37 -1.95 -27.11
CA SER A 121 2.52 -1.28 -27.75
C SER A 121 3.86 -1.98 -27.51
N ARG A 122 3.97 -2.84 -26.47
CA ARG A 122 5.18 -3.63 -26.16
C ARG A 122 4.86 -5.13 -26.02
N PRO A 123 4.58 -5.84 -27.14
CA PRO A 123 4.15 -7.23 -27.10
C PRO A 123 5.22 -8.23 -26.64
N LYS A 124 6.50 -7.83 -26.63
CA LYS A 124 7.63 -8.65 -26.15
C LYS A 124 7.88 -8.53 -24.65
N ALA A 125 7.32 -7.51 -23.99
CA ALA A 125 7.53 -7.31 -22.57
C ALA A 125 6.85 -8.43 -21.77
N ALA A 126 7.54 -8.92 -20.73
CA ALA A 126 6.97 -9.85 -19.77
C ALA A 126 5.63 -9.34 -19.22
N ARG A 127 4.66 -10.25 -19.03
CA ARG A 127 3.33 -9.92 -18.53
C ARG A 127 3.20 -10.35 -17.08
N ARG A 128 2.59 -9.47 -16.28
CA ARG A 128 2.21 -9.79 -14.91
C ARG A 128 0.83 -10.41 -14.89
N THR A 129 0.61 -11.28 -13.92
CA THR A 129 -0.75 -11.70 -13.60
C THR A 129 -1.37 -10.62 -12.70
N PRO A 130 -2.55 -10.06 -13.05
CA PRO A 130 -3.19 -9.05 -12.20
C PRO A 130 -3.52 -9.61 -10.82
N ARG A 131 -2.92 -8.98 -9.80
CA ARG A 131 -3.12 -9.31 -8.39
C ARG A 131 -3.19 -8.02 -7.59
N TYR A 132 -3.93 -8.05 -6.49
CA TYR A 132 -4.16 -6.88 -5.64
C TYR A 132 -4.01 -7.27 -4.17
N GLN A 133 -3.18 -6.54 -3.41
CA GLN A 133 -3.13 -6.70 -1.97
C GLN A 133 -4.09 -5.71 -1.31
N ASN A 134 -5.27 -6.22 -0.95
CA ASN A 134 -6.37 -5.43 -0.41
C ASN A 134 -6.33 -5.39 1.13
N TRP A 135 -6.91 -4.32 1.67
CA TRP A 135 -7.42 -4.27 3.04
C TRP A 135 -8.87 -3.77 3.03
N CYS A 136 -9.65 -4.18 4.02
CA CYS A 136 -10.95 -3.58 4.28
C CYS A 136 -11.25 -3.48 5.77
N PHE A 137 -11.94 -2.41 6.15
CA PHE A 137 -12.64 -2.34 7.43
C PHE A 137 -14.08 -2.81 7.22
N GLY A 138 -14.55 -3.62 8.15
CA GLY A 138 -15.92 -4.08 8.13
C GLY A 138 -16.53 -4.17 9.50
N ARG A 139 -17.87 -4.17 9.50
CA ARG A 139 -18.66 -4.30 10.70
C ARG A 139 -19.07 -5.75 10.89
N LEU A 140 -18.71 -6.30 12.05
CA LEU A 140 -19.21 -7.59 12.49
C LEU A 140 -20.68 -7.49 12.87
N GLY A 141 -21.47 -8.46 12.45
CA GLY A 141 -22.89 -8.54 12.80
C GLY A 141 -23.44 -9.94 12.61
N LYS A 142 -24.71 -10.12 12.99
CA LYS A 142 -25.45 -11.35 12.70
C LYS A 142 -26.40 -11.15 11.53
N ARG A 143 -26.61 -12.22 10.79
CA ARG A 143 -27.69 -12.34 9.80
C ARG A 143 -28.98 -12.80 10.48
N ASP A 144 -30.06 -12.82 9.72
CA ASP A 144 -31.39 -13.29 10.17
C ASP A 144 -31.38 -14.76 10.62
N ASP A 145 -30.43 -15.56 10.11
CA ASP A 145 -30.23 -16.96 10.49
C ASP A 145 -29.21 -17.14 11.64
N GLU A 146 -28.92 -16.07 12.38
CA GLU A 146 -27.97 -15.98 13.51
C GLU A 146 -26.50 -16.26 13.17
N GLN A 147 -26.17 -16.54 11.89
CA GLN A 147 -24.79 -16.67 11.44
C GLN A 147 -24.08 -15.33 11.48
N VAL A 148 -22.81 -15.33 11.88
CA VAL A 148 -22.01 -14.11 11.95
C VAL A 148 -21.54 -13.71 10.56
N ARG A 149 -21.24 -12.44 10.34
CA ARG A 149 -20.65 -11.95 9.09
C ARG A 149 -19.85 -10.70 9.34
N LEU A 150 -18.98 -10.38 8.39
CA LEU A 150 -18.35 -9.08 8.25
C LEU A 150 -18.91 -8.40 7.00
N SER A 151 -19.58 -7.26 7.19
CA SER A 151 -20.01 -6.40 6.09
C SER A 151 -18.92 -5.36 5.84
N VAL A 152 -18.38 -5.31 4.61
CA VAL A 152 -17.34 -4.34 4.24
C VAL A 152 -17.93 -2.93 4.19
N GLU A 153 -17.29 -2.00 4.89
CA GLU A 153 -17.71 -0.59 4.97
C GLU A 153 -16.70 0.34 4.28
N MET A 154 -15.42 -0.04 4.27
CA MET A 154 -14.34 0.73 3.66
C MET A 154 -13.26 -0.21 3.16
N ALA A 155 -12.59 0.15 2.06
CA ALA A 155 -11.51 -0.65 1.52
C ALA A 155 -10.45 0.20 0.83
N GLY A 156 -9.27 -0.39 0.69
CA GLY A 156 -8.16 0.17 -0.06
C GLY A 156 -7.13 -0.89 -0.41
N LEU A 157 -6.01 -0.43 -0.95
CA LEU A 157 -4.85 -1.27 -1.21
C LEU A 157 -3.80 -1.07 -0.13
N VAL A 158 -3.18 -2.16 0.32
CA VAL A 158 -1.99 -2.13 1.19
C VAL A 158 -0.81 -1.60 0.39
N ASP A 159 -0.76 -1.95 -0.89
CA ASP A 159 0.26 -1.51 -1.82
C ASP A 159 -0.36 -1.41 -3.22
N TRP A 160 -0.03 -0.33 -3.91
CA TRP A 160 -0.56 -0.04 -5.25
C TRP A 160 0.24 -0.69 -6.38
N GLY A 161 1.37 -1.34 -6.07
CA GLY A 161 2.26 -2.00 -7.00
C GLY A 161 2.28 -3.52 -6.82
N ILE A 162 3.48 -4.12 -6.73
CA ILE A 162 3.68 -5.58 -6.84
C ILE A 162 3.85 -6.32 -5.52
N PHE A 163 3.51 -5.69 -4.40
CA PHE A 163 3.50 -6.35 -3.09
C PHE A 163 2.23 -7.20 -2.94
N TYR A 164 2.38 -8.46 -2.54
CA TYR A 164 1.30 -9.44 -2.47
C TYR A 164 1.53 -10.49 -1.39
N ALA A 165 0.55 -11.38 -1.20
CA ALA A 165 0.60 -12.50 -0.24
C ALA A 165 0.95 -12.04 1.18
N ALA A 166 0.34 -10.92 1.61
CA ALA A 166 0.68 -10.32 2.89
C ALA A 166 0.19 -11.17 4.06
N SER A 167 1.04 -11.34 5.06
CA SER A 167 0.76 -12.07 6.30
C SER A 167 0.76 -11.12 7.50
N LEU A 168 -0.24 -11.29 8.36
CA LEU A 168 -0.39 -10.55 9.61
C LEU A 168 0.28 -11.28 10.77
N LEU A 169 0.96 -10.54 11.63
CA LEU A 169 1.53 -11.06 12.87
C LEU A 169 1.50 -9.98 13.96
N VAL A 170 1.35 -10.40 15.21
CA VAL A 170 1.47 -9.51 16.36
C VAL A 170 2.87 -9.65 16.93
N ALA A 171 3.62 -8.56 17.00
CA ALA A 171 4.94 -8.54 17.62
C ALA A 171 4.85 -8.69 19.14
N GLU A 172 5.95 -9.08 19.79
CA GLU A 172 6.02 -9.23 21.25
C GLU A 172 5.69 -7.92 22.00
N ASP A 173 5.99 -6.77 21.39
CA ASP A 173 5.66 -5.45 21.94
C ASP A 173 4.21 -4.99 21.65
N GLY A 174 3.38 -5.88 21.11
CA GLY A 174 1.95 -5.66 20.87
C GLY A 174 1.62 -4.94 19.56
N ARG A 175 2.62 -4.57 18.74
CA ARG A 175 2.37 -4.00 17.41
C ARG A 175 1.79 -5.02 16.46
N ASN A 176 0.85 -4.57 15.63
CA ASN A 176 0.38 -5.33 14.48
C ASN A 176 1.36 -5.11 13.32
N MET A 177 1.83 -6.20 12.74
CA MET A 177 2.87 -6.21 11.74
C MET A 177 2.36 -6.91 10.48
N LEU A 178 2.81 -6.43 9.34
CA LEU A 178 2.45 -6.95 8.03
C LEU A 178 3.71 -7.16 7.18
N TRP A 179 3.84 -8.35 6.62
CA TRP A 179 4.94 -8.75 5.75
C TRP A 179 4.37 -9.29 4.46
N GLY A 180 5.00 -9.03 3.32
CA GLY A 180 4.51 -9.55 2.04
C GLY A 180 5.62 -9.75 1.04
N TRP A 181 5.26 -10.40 -0.06
CA TRP A 181 6.16 -10.77 -1.14
C TRP A 181 6.15 -9.70 -2.23
N ILE A 182 7.34 -9.26 -2.64
CA ILE A 182 7.57 -8.49 -3.86
C ILE A 182 7.73 -9.48 -5.01
N ILE A 183 6.71 -9.51 -5.88
CA ILE A 183 6.64 -10.40 -7.03
C ILE A 183 7.72 -10.04 -8.06
N GLU A 184 8.23 -11.05 -8.77
CA GLU A 184 9.14 -10.87 -9.89
C GLU A 184 8.54 -11.43 -11.19
N GLU A 185 7.78 -10.59 -11.90
CA GLU A 185 7.09 -10.95 -13.16
C GLU A 185 7.39 -9.95 -14.30
N ASP A 186 8.39 -9.08 -14.10
CA ASP A 186 8.83 -8.07 -15.08
C ASP A 186 9.91 -8.57 -16.05
N LEU A 187 10.45 -9.76 -15.78
CA LEU A 187 11.47 -10.44 -16.58
C LEU A 187 10.89 -11.71 -17.21
N ASP A 188 11.42 -12.09 -18.36
CA ASP A 188 11.11 -13.38 -18.96
C ASP A 188 11.83 -14.55 -18.25
N GLU A 189 11.45 -15.78 -18.58
CA GLU A 189 12.01 -16.98 -17.96
C GLU A 189 13.54 -17.11 -18.15
N ALA A 190 14.06 -16.65 -19.30
CA ALA A 190 15.49 -16.74 -19.59
C ALA A 190 16.30 -15.77 -18.71
N GLU A 191 15.80 -14.55 -18.52
CA GLU A 191 16.40 -13.56 -17.61
C GLU A 191 16.29 -13.99 -16.15
N LEU A 192 15.15 -14.54 -15.73
CA LEU A 192 14.99 -15.10 -14.39
C LEU A 192 15.98 -16.26 -14.15
N ALA A 193 16.15 -17.16 -15.11
CA ALA A 193 17.12 -18.25 -15.04
C ALA A 193 18.56 -17.71 -14.96
N ARG A 194 18.89 -16.66 -15.71
CA ARG A 194 20.21 -15.99 -15.66
C ARG A 194 20.46 -15.27 -14.33
N LYS A 195 19.42 -14.65 -13.77
CA LYS A 195 19.44 -13.97 -12.47
C LYS A 195 19.63 -14.98 -11.33
N GLY A 196 19.06 -16.18 -11.45
CA GLY A 196 19.23 -17.30 -10.52
C GLY A 196 18.38 -17.22 -9.25
N TRP A 197 17.50 -16.23 -9.13
CA TRP A 197 16.54 -16.05 -8.04
C TRP A 197 15.33 -15.24 -8.51
N THR A 198 14.21 -15.36 -7.78
CA THR A 198 12.95 -14.67 -8.10
C THR A 198 12.26 -14.18 -6.84
N GLY A 199 11.91 -12.89 -6.84
CA GLY A 199 11.19 -12.22 -5.76
C GLY A 199 11.99 -12.01 -4.47
N CYS A 200 11.44 -11.21 -3.57
CA CYS A 200 11.96 -11.04 -2.21
C CYS A 200 10.82 -10.63 -1.28
N LEU A 201 11.07 -10.55 0.03
CA LEU A 201 10.12 -9.91 0.94
C LEU A 201 10.21 -8.39 0.78
N GLY A 202 9.08 -7.72 0.86
CA GLY A 202 9.03 -6.26 0.99
C GLY A 202 9.35 -5.84 2.42
N LEU A 203 9.54 -4.54 2.63
CA LEU A 203 9.80 -4.02 3.97
C LEU A 203 8.66 -4.38 4.93
N PRO A 204 8.99 -4.94 6.12
CA PRO A 204 8.06 -5.12 7.22
C PRO A 204 7.34 -3.82 7.56
N ARG A 205 6.02 -3.89 7.73
CA ARG A 205 5.18 -2.73 8.01
C ARG A 205 4.53 -2.87 9.37
N GLU A 206 4.56 -1.82 10.17
CA GLU A 206 3.64 -1.66 11.29
C GLU A 206 2.30 -1.18 10.72
N ILE A 207 1.20 -1.82 11.12
CA ILE A 207 -0.16 -1.43 10.74
C ILE A 207 -0.94 -0.95 11.96
N PHE A 208 -1.77 0.06 11.77
CA PHE A 208 -2.49 0.72 12.84
C PHE A 208 -3.75 1.42 12.31
N LEU A 209 -4.63 1.85 13.21
CA LEU A 209 -5.77 2.68 12.84
C LEU A 209 -5.30 4.14 12.72
N ALA A 210 -5.24 4.68 11.50
CA ALA A 210 -4.81 6.05 11.28
C ALA A 210 -6.00 7.00 11.45
N THR A 211 -5.82 8.00 12.31
CA THR A 211 -6.86 9.00 12.62
C THR A 211 -6.31 10.41 12.42
N ILE A 212 -7.03 11.24 11.66
CA ILE A 212 -6.65 12.62 11.33
C ILE A 212 -7.83 13.53 11.67
N THR A 213 -7.70 14.35 12.71
CA THR A 213 -8.75 15.26 13.19
C THR A 213 -8.72 16.60 12.48
N GLY A 214 -9.83 17.34 12.51
CA GLY A 214 -9.83 18.72 12.02
C GLY A 214 -9.83 18.82 10.49
N VAL A 215 -10.18 17.74 9.79
CA VAL A 215 -10.15 17.69 8.32
C VAL A 215 -11.35 18.43 7.73
N VAL A 216 -11.08 19.46 6.95
CA VAL A 216 -12.10 20.30 6.29
C VAL A 216 -12.14 20.12 4.78
N GLY A 217 -11.17 19.43 4.20
CA GLY A 217 -11.12 19.14 2.76
C GLY A 217 -9.92 18.27 2.39
N ALA A 218 -9.78 17.97 1.10
CA ALA A 218 -8.62 17.31 0.51
C ALA A 218 -8.01 18.19 -0.59
N LEU A 219 -7.05 17.64 -1.36
CA LEU A 219 -6.42 18.35 -2.47
C LEU A 219 -7.40 18.70 -3.59
N ALA A 220 -8.02 17.67 -4.18
CA ALA A 220 -8.88 17.82 -5.34
C ALA A 220 -10.22 17.08 -5.20
N SER A 221 -10.22 15.89 -4.60
CA SER A 221 -11.46 15.11 -4.45
C SER A 221 -12.32 15.63 -3.29
N PRO A 222 -13.66 15.66 -3.43
CA PRO A 222 -14.56 15.83 -2.28
C PRO A 222 -14.31 14.73 -1.23
N LEU A 223 -14.35 15.06 0.06
CA LEU A 223 -14.02 14.11 1.13
C LEU A 223 -14.90 12.86 1.06
N GLU A 224 -16.19 13.02 0.81
CA GLU A 224 -17.18 11.96 0.70
C GLU A 224 -16.97 11.00 -0.49
N SER A 225 -16.13 11.38 -1.45
CA SER A 225 -15.77 10.55 -2.60
C SER A 225 -14.54 9.67 -2.37
N ILE A 226 -13.83 9.88 -1.25
CA ILE A 226 -12.62 9.14 -0.92
C ILE A 226 -13.02 7.81 -0.27
N GLY A 227 -13.19 6.77 -1.09
CA GLY A 227 -13.70 5.46 -0.64
C GLY A 227 -12.79 4.66 0.31
N SER A 228 -11.54 5.12 0.50
CA SER A 228 -10.58 4.51 1.42
C SER A 228 -10.50 5.21 2.79
N VAL A 229 -11.45 6.10 3.10
CA VAL A 229 -11.54 6.73 4.42
C VAL A 229 -12.97 6.74 4.95
N GLU A 230 -13.10 6.80 6.27
CA GLU A 230 -14.34 7.07 7.00
C GLU A 230 -14.27 8.48 7.52
N LEU A 231 -15.43 9.15 7.52
CA LEU A 231 -15.58 10.51 8.00
C LEU A 231 -16.50 10.52 9.21
N GLU A 232 -15.96 10.90 10.36
CA GLU A 232 -16.74 11.22 11.55
C GLU A 232 -16.83 12.74 11.69
N LYS A 233 -18.04 13.27 11.92
CA LYS A 233 -18.27 14.71 11.98
C LYS A 233 -17.89 15.26 13.35
N ASP A 234 -16.96 16.21 13.40
CA ASP A 234 -16.56 16.87 14.63
C ASP A 234 -17.55 18.00 15.00
N SER A 235 -17.63 18.35 16.29
CA SER A 235 -18.56 19.36 16.81
C SER A 235 -18.32 20.77 16.27
N ASP A 236 -17.11 21.07 15.79
CA ASP A 236 -16.73 22.35 15.21
C ASP A 236 -17.02 22.44 13.70
N GLY A 237 -17.60 21.39 13.11
CA GLY A 237 -17.93 21.32 11.70
C GLY A 237 -16.80 20.76 10.82
N SER A 238 -15.62 20.47 11.36
CA SER A 238 -14.60 19.68 10.68
C SER A 238 -14.93 18.18 10.72
N ASN A 239 -14.02 17.32 10.25
CA ASN A 239 -14.19 15.87 10.30
C ASN A 239 -12.95 15.21 10.88
N THR A 240 -13.17 14.12 11.62
CA THR A 240 -12.15 13.13 11.91
C THR A 240 -12.15 12.10 10.75
N VAL A 241 -11.02 11.98 10.06
CA VAL A 241 -10.76 10.95 9.05
C VAL A 241 -10.18 9.71 9.73
N ILE A 242 -10.75 8.54 9.46
CA ILE A 242 -10.27 7.23 9.94
C ILE A 242 -9.92 6.36 8.73
N THR A 243 -8.74 5.73 8.73
CA THR A 243 -8.28 4.88 7.62
C THR A 243 -7.25 3.84 8.07
N PHE A 244 -6.86 2.96 7.15
CA PHE A 244 -5.79 1.98 7.36
C PHE A 244 -4.43 2.67 7.35
N GLY A 245 -3.80 2.73 8.51
CA GLY A 245 -2.44 3.21 8.68
C GLY A 245 -1.44 2.09 8.48
N HIS A 246 -0.38 2.37 7.71
CA HIS A 246 0.76 1.47 7.61
C HIS A 246 2.04 2.21 7.25
N ARG A 247 3.15 1.77 7.84
CA ARG A 247 4.48 2.37 7.63
C ARG A 247 5.59 1.35 7.80
N PRO A 248 6.77 1.55 7.19
CA PRO A 248 7.94 0.72 7.45
C PRO A 248 8.27 0.77 8.94
N ILE A 249 8.69 -0.37 9.49
CA ILE A 249 8.98 -0.46 10.93
C ILE A 249 10.14 0.48 11.28
N ARG A 250 10.04 1.12 12.45
CA ARG A 250 11.01 2.13 12.92
C ARG A 250 12.43 1.57 13.07
N GLU A 251 12.57 0.28 13.25
CA GLU A 251 13.84 -0.43 13.38
C GLU A 251 14.73 -0.27 12.13
N PHE A 252 14.16 -0.08 10.93
CA PHE A 252 14.95 0.17 9.71
C PHE A 252 15.76 1.47 9.77
N THR A 253 15.35 2.44 10.60
CA THR A 253 16.15 3.66 10.81
C THR A 253 17.53 3.33 11.40
N ALA A 254 17.69 2.22 12.11
CA ALA A 254 19.00 1.78 12.61
C ALA A 254 19.96 1.31 11.50
N LEU A 255 19.45 0.99 10.30
CA LEU A 255 20.28 0.64 9.14
C LEU A 255 20.80 1.85 8.38
N ARG A 256 20.37 3.07 8.73
CA ARG A 256 20.90 4.30 8.14
C ARG A 256 22.37 4.45 8.49
N GLY A 257 23.21 4.39 7.46
CA GLY A 257 24.63 4.68 7.53
C GLY A 257 24.94 6.13 7.20
N GLN A 258 25.92 6.31 6.32
CA GLN A 258 26.36 7.62 5.86
C GLN A 258 25.21 8.43 5.25
N THR A 259 25.02 9.67 5.73
CA THR A 259 24.18 10.68 5.05
C THR A 259 24.77 10.97 3.67
N LEU A 260 23.98 10.75 2.62
CA LEU A 260 24.37 10.98 1.24
C LEU A 260 24.18 12.45 0.86
N PHE A 261 23.05 13.04 1.26
CA PHE A 261 22.81 14.48 1.16
C PHE A 261 21.78 14.94 2.20
N ASP A 262 21.79 16.23 2.50
CA ASP A 262 20.87 16.92 3.41
C ASP A 262 20.55 18.29 2.79
N LEU A 263 19.36 18.42 2.19
CA LEU A 263 18.92 19.66 1.56
C LEU A 263 18.26 20.55 2.62
N PRO A 264 18.71 21.81 2.80
CA PRO A 264 18.16 22.68 3.82
C PRO A 264 16.71 23.07 3.50
N PRO A 265 15.90 23.42 4.53
CA PRO A 265 14.53 23.86 4.33
C PRO A 265 14.46 25.13 3.47
N GLY A 266 13.45 25.22 2.61
CA GLY A 266 13.22 26.37 1.74
C GLY A 266 12.46 26.06 0.46
N PRO A 267 12.28 27.05 -0.44
CA PRO A 267 11.66 26.84 -1.74
C PRO A 267 12.45 25.85 -2.59
N LEU A 268 11.77 24.85 -3.14
CA LEU A 268 12.39 23.88 -4.03
C LEU A 268 12.69 24.51 -5.39
N GLN A 269 13.94 24.40 -5.85
CA GLN A 269 14.32 24.83 -7.19
C GLN A 269 13.75 23.89 -8.24
N PRO A 270 13.47 24.35 -9.48
CA PRO A 270 12.86 23.52 -10.53
C PRO A 270 13.56 22.18 -10.77
N MET A 271 14.89 22.15 -10.61
CA MET A 271 15.71 20.95 -10.65
C MET A 271 16.85 21.08 -9.65
N VAL A 272 17.09 20.03 -8.87
CA VAL A 272 18.18 19.91 -7.89
C VAL A 272 18.91 18.59 -8.14
N SER A 273 20.15 18.67 -8.63
CA SER A 273 21.04 17.52 -8.67
C SER A 273 21.49 17.20 -7.25
N CYS A 274 21.12 16.03 -6.73
CA CYS A 274 21.42 15.65 -5.36
C CYS A 274 22.71 14.83 -5.29
N LEU A 275 22.84 13.81 -6.14
CA LEU A 275 24.02 12.96 -6.23
C LEU A 275 24.28 12.59 -7.69
N GLN A 276 25.53 12.69 -8.14
CA GLN A 276 25.93 12.15 -9.45
C GLN A 276 26.04 10.62 -9.41
N SER A 277 26.44 10.04 -8.27
CA SER A 277 26.57 8.59 -8.09
C SER A 277 26.15 8.15 -6.70
N ALA A 278 24.89 7.72 -6.56
CA ALA A 278 24.33 7.15 -5.35
C ALA A 278 24.75 5.67 -5.16
N PRO A 279 24.81 5.14 -3.93
CA PRO A 279 24.90 3.69 -3.70
C PRO A 279 23.70 2.93 -4.32
N MET A 280 23.81 1.62 -4.45
CA MET A 280 22.69 0.78 -4.94
C MET A 280 21.58 0.62 -3.90
N ALA A 281 21.89 0.80 -2.61
CA ALA A 281 20.94 0.71 -1.52
C ALA A 281 20.96 2.01 -0.68
N TYR A 282 19.83 2.69 -0.60
CA TYR A 282 19.67 3.93 0.16
C TYR A 282 18.20 4.23 0.46
N GLU A 283 17.99 5.07 1.47
CA GLU A 283 16.68 5.61 1.83
C GLU A 283 16.67 7.11 1.61
N ILE A 284 15.59 7.64 1.04
CA ILE A 284 15.26 9.07 1.02
C ILE A 284 14.09 9.30 1.98
N GLN A 285 14.21 10.30 2.85
CA GLN A 285 13.12 10.86 3.64
C GLN A 285 12.86 12.28 3.18
N ALA A 286 11.60 12.59 2.86
CA ALA A 286 11.18 13.92 2.43
C ALA A 286 9.92 14.37 3.16
N VAL A 287 9.89 15.62 3.60
CA VAL A 287 8.71 16.35 4.07
C VAL A 287 8.63 17.62 3.23
N MET A 288 7.56 17.74 2.46
CA MET A 288 7.42 18.80 1.46
C MET A 288 6.08 19.52 1.61
N GLY A 289 6.14 20.85 1.64
CA GLY A 289 4.97 21.70 1.58
C GLY A 289 4.46 21.80 0.14
N ILE A 290 3.19 21.47 -0.04
CA ILE A 290 2.48 21.54 -1.32
C ILE A 290 1.61 22.79 -1.33
N SER A 291 1.55 23.47 -2.47
CA SER A 291 0.66 24.61 -2.70
C SER A 291 -0.31 24.33 -3.84
N ASP A 292 -1.31 25.20 -4.00
CA ASP A 292 -2.25 25.10 -5.13
C ASP A 292 -1.56 25.34 -6.49
N ASP A 293 -0.37 25.95 -6.48
CA ASP A 293 0.50 26.16 -7.65
C ASP A 293 1.44 24.96 -7.93
N THR A 294 1.40 23.88 -7.13
CA THR A 294 2.22 22.68 -7.37
C THR A 294 1.59 21.83 -8.47
N ASP A 295 2.24 21.71 -9.62
CA ASP A 295 1.80 20.79 -10.68
C ASP A 295 2.35 19.37 -10.46
N SER A 296 3.65 19.25 -10.16
CA SER A 296 4.25 17.96 -9.79
C SER A 296 5.53 18.10 -8.99
N ILE A 297 5.82 17.08 -8.19
CA ILE A 297 7.13 16.85 -7.55
C ILE A 297 7.66 15.51 -8.04
N SER A 298 8.92 15.47 -8.46
CA SER A 298 9.52 14.31 -9.11
C SER A 298 10.88 13.95 -8.50
N PHE A 299 11.04 12.73 -8.02
CA PHE A 299 12.35 12.16 -7.71
C PHE A 299 12.82 11.36 -8.91
N TYR A 300 13.96 11.74 -9.49
CA TYR A 300 14.62 11.03 -10.57
C TYR A 300 15.70 10.14 -9.98
N LEU A 301 15.49 8.84 -10.05
CA LEU A 301 16.34 7.80 -9.49
C LEU A 301 17.05 7.07 -10.63
N ARG A 302 18.24 6.53 -10.34
CA ARG A 302 18.97 5.65 -11.26
C ARG A 302 19.12 6.29 -12.65
N HIS A 303 19.45 7.59 -12.68
CA HIS A 303 19.59 8.32 -13.93
C HIS A 303 21.04 8.40 -14.41
N ASP A 304 21.24 8.52 -15.72
CA ASP A 304 22.52 8.88 -16.34
C ASP A 304 22.68 10.41 -16.43
N ASP A 305 23.84 10.87 -16.94
CA ASP A 305 24.18 12.29 -16.96
C ASP A 305 23.24 13.13 -17.86
N ASP A 306 22.67 12.54 -18.91
CA ASP A 306 21.77 13.21 -19.86
C ASP A 306 20.28 12.92 -19.63
N MET A 307 19.95 12.14 -18.58
CA MET A 307 18.60 11.70 -18.23
C MET A 307 17.92 10.83 -19.30
N SER A 308 18.67 10.26 -20.25
CA SER A 308 18.12 9.34 -21.25
C SER A 308 17.65 8.04 -20.61
N ILE A 309 18.33 7.62 -19.53
CA ILE A 309 17.93 6.54 -18.64
C ILE A 309 17.56 7.14 -17.30
N HIS A 310 16.37 6.84 -16.79
CA HIS A 310 15.95 7.20 -15.43
C HIS A 310 14.67 6.44 -15.02
N THR A 311 14.44 6.37 -13.71
CA THR A 311 13.11 6.09 -13.14
C THR A 311 12.63 7.32 -12.40
N SER A 312 11.35 7.66 -12.52
CA SER A 312 10.80 8.81 -11.79
C SER A 312 9.68 8.41 -10.83
N ILE A 313 9.75 8.91 -9.59
CA ILE A 313 8.63 8.90 -8.65
C ILE A 313 7.99 10.28 -8.71
N VAL A 314 6.75 10.36 -9.16
CA VAL A 314 6.06 11.63 -9.42
C VAL A 314 4.79 11.72 -8.59
N PHE A 315 4.69 12.74 -7.74
CA PHE A 315 3.42 13.13 -7.12
C PHE A 315 2.76 14.25 -7.94
N ARG A 316 1.50 14.05 -8.32
CA ARG A 316 0.66 15.07 -8.99
C ARG A 316 -0.52 15.46 -8.10
N PRO A 317 -0.47 16.63 -7.44
CA PRO A 317 -1.51 17.05 -6.50
C PRO A 317 -2.91 17.17 -7.11
N LYS A 318 -3.02 17.66 -8.35
CA LYS A 318 -4.30 17.85 -9.06
C LYS A 318 -4.99 16.52 -9.39
N ASP A 319 -4.19 15.49 -9.70
CA ASP A 319 -4.69 14.16 -10.01
C ASP A 319 -4.87 13.31 -8.73
N GLU A 320 -4.19 13.71 -7.65
CA GLU A 320 -4.03 12.97 -6.40
C GLU A 320 -3.43 11.59 -6.64
N THR A 321 -2.30 11.56 -7.35
CA THR A 321 -1.61 10.31 -7.70
C THR A 321 -0.12 10.38 -7.39
N ILE A 322 0.42 9.25 -6.93
CA ILE A 322 1.84 8.94 -6.93
C ILE A 322 2.09 7.90 -8.01
N THR A 323 3.01 8.18 -8.93
CA THR A 323 3.38 7.30 -10.05
C THR A 323 4.86 6.94 -9.95
N ILE A 324 5.21 5.67 -10.11
CA ILE A 324 6.57 5.26 -10.44
C ILE A 324 6.62 5.00 -11.94
N ASP A 325 7.13 5.96 -12.69
CA ASP A 325 7.34 5.84 -14.13
C ASP A 325 8.69 5.18 -14.43
N ARG A 326 8.61 4.01 -15.06
CA ARG A 326 9.75 3.16 -15.40
C ARG A 326 10.03 3.17 -16.90
N SER A 327 9.30 3.94 -17.70
CA SER A 327 9.35 3.89 -19.18
C SER A 327 10.74 4.18 -19.76
N HIS A 328 11.55 4.97 -19.02
CA HIS A 328 12.93 5.31 -19.35
C HIS A 328 13.97 4.54 -18.50
N SER A 329 13.56 3.53 -17.73
CA SER A 329 14.48 2.78 -16.87
C SER A 329 15.47 1.91 -17.66
N THR A 330 15.11 1.52 -18.88
CA THR A 330 15.93 0.69 -19.77
C THR A 330 15.46 0.75 -21.21
N ASN A 331 16.39 0.56 -22.15
CA ASN A 331 16.10 0.44 -23.58
C ASN A 331 15.67 -0.98 -24.00
N ARG A 332 15.69 -1.94 -23.08
CA ARG A 332 15.26 -3.32 -23.32
C ARG A 332 13.76 -3.40 -23.64
N GLN A 333 13.39 -4.19 -24.64
CA GLN A 333 11.99 -4.34 -25.08
C GLN A 333 11.25 -5.51 -24.45
N ASP A 334 12.01 -6.44 -23.87
CA ASP A 334 11.57 -7.68 -23.23
C ASP A 334 11.25 -7.51 -21.74
N ILE A 335 11.74 -6.42 -21.13
CA ILE A 335 11.42 -6.07 -19.74
C ILE A 335 10.11 -5.29 -19.67
N ASN A 336 9.28 -5.62 -18.67
CA ASN A 336 8.10 -4.83 -18.35
C ASN A 336 8.49 -3.54 -17.62
N VAL A 337 8.19 -2.41 -18.27
CA VAL A 337 8.43 -1.06 -17.74
C VAL A 337 7.14 -0.25 -17.63
N SER A 338 5.99 -0.93 -17.52
CA SER A 338 4.70 -0.27 -17.29
C SER A 338 4.76 0.54 -15.98
N PRO A 339 4.18 1.74 -15.93
CA PRO A 339 4.21 2.55 -14.70
C PRO A 339 3.32 1.93 -13.62
N GLU A 340 3.75 2.06 -12.37
CA GLU A 340 2.85 1.84 -11.23
C GLU A 340 2.17 3.15 -10.85
N VAL A 341 0.88 3.09 -10.52
CA VAL A 341 0.10 4.29 -10.19
C VAL A 341 -0.79 3.99 -9.00
N GLY A 342 -0.69 4.83 -7.97
CA GLY A 342 -1.57 4.79 -6.81
C GLY A 342 -2.17 6.15 -6.47
N SER A 343 -3.40 6.13 -5.98
CA SER A 343 -4.09 7.34 -5.55
C SER A 343 -3.67 7.73 -4.14
N HIS A 344 -3.34 9.01 -3.94
CA HIS A 344 -2.96 9.58 -2.66
C HIS A 344 -3.37 11.04 -2.60
N THR A 345 -4.08 11.42 -1.53
CA THR A 345 -4.43 12.82 -1.27
C THR A 345 -3.79 13.33 0.01
N LEU A 346 -3.77 14.65 0.15
CA LEU A 346 -3.38 15.38 1.35
C LEU A 346 -4.61 16.13 1.87
N PHE A 347 -4.81 16.05 3.18
CA PHE A 347 -5.95 16.68 3.84
C PHE A 347 -5.65 18.13 4.22
N ARG A 348 -6.66 18.98 4.10
CA ARG A 348 -6.67 20.34 4.64
C ARG A 348 -7.16 20.27 6.08
N ILE A 349 -6.31 20.64 7.02
CA ILE A 349 -6.52 20.53 8.46
C ILE A 349 -6.72 21.91 9.06
N GLN A 350 -7.77 22.08 9.84
CA GLN A 350 -8.07 23.31 10.56
C GLN A 350 -7.24 23.38 11.85
N HIS A 351 -6.33 24.37 11.93
CA HIS A 351 -5.49 24.60 13.12
C HIS A 351 -6.02 25.71 14.04
N THR A 352 -6.83 26.65 13.52
CA THR A 352 -7.42 27.76 14.28
C THR A 352 -8.76 28.20 13.68
N SER A 353 -9.62 28.88 14.45
CA SER A 353 -10.76 29.66 13.93
C SER A 353 -10.30 31.09 13.61
N PRO A 354 -10.51 31.67 12.42
CA PRO A 354 -11.42 31.29 11.31
C PRO A 354 -10.86 30.22 10.34
N PRO A 355 -11.73 29.61 9.49
CA PRO A 355 -11.43 28.38 8.77
C PRO A 355 -10.62 28.65 7.50
N GLN A 356 -9.30 28.67 7.62
CA GLN A 356 -8.44 28.39 6.48
C GLN A 356 -7.62 27.15 6.82
N GLY A 357 -8.10 25.99 6.34
CA GLY A 357 -7.40 24.73 6.55
C GLY A 357 -6.02 24.78 5.90
N VAL A 358 -5.00 24.39 6.65
CA VAL A 358 -3.63 24.24 6.13
C VAL A 358 -3.52 22.85 5.55
N LEU A 359 -2.99 22.75 4.34
CA LEU A 359 -2.74 21.44 3.72
C LEU A 359 -1.64 20.72 4.50
N GLU A 360 -1.86 19.45 4.86
CA GLU A 360 -0.79 18.66 5.45
C GLU A 360 0.38 18.51 4.47
N PRO A 361 1.64 18.44 4.94
CA PRO A 361 2.76 18.25 4.05
C PRO A 361 2.76 16.82 3.47
N LEU A 362 3.31 16.68 2.26
CA LEU A 362 3.62 15.39 1.69
C LEU A 362 4.82 14.81 2.43
N ARG A 363 4.62 13.66 3.09
CA ARG A 363 5.70 12.93 3.78
C ARG A 363 6.01 11.67 3.00
N LEU A 364 7.23 11.56 2.47
CA LEU A 364 7.69 10.39 1.74
C LEU A 364 8.84 9.70 2.45
N ARG A 365 8.81 8.37 2.43
CA ARG A 365 9.99 7.52 2.59
C ARG A 365 10.13 6.67 1.35
N VAL A 366 11.28 6.76 0.70
CA VAL A 366 11.60 5.99 -0.51
C VAL A 366 12.80 5.12 -0.20
N PHE A 367 12.65 3.81 -0.38
CA PHE A 367 13.73 2.85 -0.23
C PHE A 367 14.11 2.35 -1.59
N LEU A 368 15.38 2.50 -1.94
CA LEU A 368 15.98 1.83 -3.08
C LEU A 368 16.87 0.72 -2.53
N ASP A 369 16.65 -0.50 -2.99
CA ASP A 369 17.51 -1.65 -2.69
C ASP A 369 17.79 -2.42 -3.98
N HIS A 370 18.89 -2.06 -4.63
CA HIS A 370 19.27 -2.51 -5.96
C HIS A 370 18.16 -2.25 -7.01
N ASP A 371 17.41 -3.28 -7.35
CA ASP A 371 16.34 -3.24 -8.36
C ASP A 371 14.97 -3.02 -7.69
N LEU A 372 14.87 -2.98 -6.36
CA LEU A 372 13.62 -2.74 -5.63
C LEU A 372 13.46 -1.25 -5.30
N ILE A 373 12.26 -0.74 -5.53
CA ILE A 373 11.82 0.56 -5.04
C ILE A 373 10.56 0.37 -4.22
N GLU A 374 10.57 0.81 -2.96
CA GLU A 374 9.37 0.91 -2.13
C GLU A 374 9.14 2.36 -1.70
N VAL A 375 7.99 2.92 -2.06
CA VAL A 375 7.58 4.30 -1.73
C VAL A 375 6.47 4.26 -0.72
N PHE A 376 6.62 4.99 0.38
CA PHE A 376 5.60 5.16 1.42
C PHE A 376 5.22 6.64 1.54
N ALA A 377 3.92 6.93 1.66
CA ALA A 377 3.44 8.29 1.81
C ALA A 377 2.46 8.47 2.99
N ASN A 378 2.74 9.47 3.83
CA ASN A 378 1.92 9.90 4.98
C ASN A 378 1.37 8.74 5.85
N ASP A 379 2.15 7.66 6.01
CA ASP A 379 1.83 6.45 6.77
C ASP A 379 0.46 5.79 6.42
N ARG A 380 -0.02 5.95 5.18
CA ARG A 380 -1.30 5.39 4.71
C ARG A 380 -1.31 5.04 3.21
N PHE A 381 -0.13 4.98 2.62
CA PHE A 381 0.08 4.69 1.21
C PHE A 381 1.40 3.94 1.05
N ALA A 382 1.40 2.92 0.18
CA ALA A 382 2.63 2.33 -0.35
C ALA A 382 2.51 1.98 -1.83
N LEU A 383 3.65 2.01 -2.51
CA LEU A 383 3.80 1.66 -3.92
C LEU A 383 5.17 1.01 -4.12
N SER A 384 5.16 -0.29 -4.35
CA SER A 384 6.38 -1.10 -4.50
C SER A 384 6.55 -1.59 -5.93
N THR A 385 7.77 -1.55 -6.46
CA THR A 385 8.06 -2.03 -7.82
C THR A 385 9.49 -2.49 -8.01
N ARG A 386 9.74 -3.13 -9.15
CA ARG A 386 11.07 -3.51 -9.61
C ARG A 386 11.51 -2.60 -10.76
N VAL A 387 12.81 -2.32 -10.83
CA VAL A 387 13.41 -1.45 -11.85
C VAL A 387 14.72 -2.05 -12.32
N TYR A 388 14.80 -2.29 -13.64
CA TYR A 388 15.94 -2.95 -14.28
C TYR A 388 16.77 -1.98 -15.09
N THR A 389 17.49 -1.13 -14.38
CA THR A 389 18.33 -0.09 -14.98
C THR A 389 19.79 -0.50 -15.02
N ASP A 390 20.54 -0.02 -16.02
CA ASP A 390 22.00 -0.18 -16.09
C ASP A 390 22.65 0.22 -14.75
N LYS A 391 23.63 -0.57 -14.30
CA LYS A 391 24.30 -0.36 -13.01
C LYS A 391 25.08 0.95 -12.96
N GLU A 392 25.50 1.47 -14.11
CA GLU A 392 26.22 2.74 -14.22
C GLU A 392 25.32 3.98 -14.05
N ALA A 393 24.02 3.87 -14.32
CA ALA A 393 23.07 4.96 -14.09
C ALA A 393 22.73 5.08 -12.60
N ARG A 394 23.46 5.98 -11.92
CA ARG A 394 23.46 6.11 -10.46
C ARG A 394 23.09 7.50 -9.97
N GLY A 395 22.65 8.38 -10.87
CA GLY A 395 22.22 9.73 -10.52
C GLY A 395 20.97 9.73 -9.65
N LEU A 396 20.89 10.75 -8.79
CA LEU A 396 19.72 11.12 -8.01
C LEU A 396 19.48 12.62 -8.14
N SER A 397 18.29 12.99 -8.61
CA SER A 397 17.85 14.38 -8.72
C SER A 397 16.40 14.55 -8.24
N LEU A 398 16.06 15.76 -7.87
CA LEU A 398 14.70 16.17 -7.49
C LEU A 398 14.25 17.30 -8.41
N GLY A 399 13.01 17.25 -8.88
CA GLY A 399 12.41 18.31 -9.68
C GLY A 399 11.05 18.73 -9.15
N VAL A 400 10.67 19.96 -9.50
CA VAL A 400 9.33 20.50 -9.25
C VAL A 400 8.85 21.25 -10.48
N GLN A 401 7.58 21.03 -10.85
CA GLN A 401 6.85 21.90 -11.76
C GLN A 401 5.83 22.68 -10.94
N GLY A 402 5.88 24.01 -11.04
CA GLY A 402 5.13 24.90 -10.15
C GLY A 402 5.93 25.33 -8.93
N LYS A 403 5.30 25.38 -7.74
CA LYS A 403 5.96 25.76 -6.47
C LYS A 403 5.83 24.64 -5.45
N ALA A 404 6.88 24.39 -4.68
CA ALA A 404 6.85 23.54 -3.49
C ALA A 404 7.92 24.01 -2.50
N THR A 405 7.80 23.62 -1.23
CA THR A 405 8.83 23.86 -0.22
C THR A 405 9.35 22.55 0.33
N VAL A 406 10.64 22.52 0.66
CA VAL A 406 11.27 21.46 1.43
C VAL A 406 11.23 21.87 2.89
N GLU A 407 10.67 21.02 3.75
CA GLU A 407 10.76 21.13 5.21
C GLU A 407 11.87 20.21 5.72
N GLU A 408 11.98 19.02 5.14
CA GLU A 408 13.07 18.07 5.36
C GLU A 408 13.31 17.32 4.06
N LEU A 409 14.57 17.16 3.64
CA LEU A 409 14.91 16.24 2.57
C LEU A 409 16.32 15.71 2.77
N ARG A 410 16.40 14.41 3.08
CA ARG A 410 17.63 13.72 3.44
C ARG A 410 17.69 12.36 2.81
N ALA A 411 18.89 11.88 2.52
CA ALA A 411 19.09 10.49 2.18
C ALA A 411 20.28 9.88 2.89
N TRP A 412 20.19 8.57 3.14
CA TRP A 412 21.22 7.78 3.78
C TRP A 412 21.52 6.54 2.97
N LYS A 413 22.79 6.15 2.91
CA LYS A 413 23.15 4.80 2.51
C LYS A 413 22.51 3.83 3.51
N ILE A 414 21.89 2.78 3.01
CA ILE A 414 21.36 1.71 3.87
C ILE A 414 22.40 0.60 3.97
N GLY A 415 22.66 0.16 5.20
CA GLY A 415 23.55 -0.95 5.50
C GLY A 415 22.92 -2.31 5.20
N GLU A 416 23.77 -3.33 5.10
CA GLU A 416 23.31 -4.72 5.04
C GLU A 416 22.72 -5.14 6.39
N LEU A 417 21.73 -6.04 6.35
CA LEU A 417 21.28 -6.77 7.54
C LEU A 417 22.44 -7.70 7.94
N GLY A 418 23.13 -7.36 9.03
CA GLY A 418 24.31 -8.08 9.54
C GLY A 418 24.01 -9.43 10.16
#